data_AF-A0A2R6BWQ3-F1
#
_entry.id   AF-A0A2R6BWQ3-F1
#
_cell.length_a   1.000
_cell.length_b   1.000
_cell.length_c   1.000
_cell.angle_alpha   90.00
_cell.angle_beta   90.00
_cell.angle_gamma   90.00
#
_symmetry.space_group_name_H-M   'P 1'
#
loop_
_entity.id
_entity.type
_entity.pdbx_description
1 polymer ?
#
loop_
_entity_poly.entity_id
_entity_poly.type
_entity_poly.pdbx_seq_one_letter_code
_entity_poly.pdbx_strand_id
1 'polypeptide(L)' 'MRVLALFKNHGKNPRDIPILKNTLDSLLKPEECKALVTNIRVSSRNIQIDVFGDAKAIECALVAIRKAL' A
#
# COMPACT_ATOMS: atom_id res chain seq x y z
N MET A 1 -10.71 2.33 -10.72
CA MET A 1 -9.54 1.68 -11.37
C MET A 1 -8.82 0.82 -10.34
N ARG A 2 -8.15 -0.26 -10.75
CA ARG A 2 -7.28 -1.08 -9.89
C ARG A 2 -5.85 -1.02 -10.44
N VAL A 3 -4.87 -0.82 -9.56
CA VAL A 3 -3.44 -0.91 -9.87
C VAL A 3 -2.78 -1.88 -8.90
N LEU A 4 -1.98 -2.80 -9.45
CA LEU A 4 -1.09 -3.65 -8.66
C LEU A 4 0.24 -2.90 -8.47
N ALA A 5 0.49 -2.46 -7.24
CA ALA A 5 1.71 -1.74 -6.87
C ALA A 5 2.78 -2.72 -6.39
N LEU A 6 3.95 -2.70 -7.02
CA LEU A 6 5.12 -3.50 -6.64
C LEU A 6 6.23 -2.59 -6.09
N PHE A 7 6.52 -2.74 -4.81
CA PHE A 7 7.60 -2.02 -4.12
C PHE A 7 8.79 -2.97 -3.94
N LYS A 8 9.82 -2.79 -4.79
CA LYS A 8 11.05 -3.60 -4.77
C LYS A 8 12.00 -3.14 -3.66
N ASN A 9 12.77 -4.06 -3.11
CA ASN A 9 13.75 -3.84 -2.03
C ASN A 9 13.14 -3.39 -0.70
N HIS A 10 11.82 -3.43 -0.56
CA HIS A 10 11.11 -3.19 0.70
C HIS A 10 10.68 -4.50 1.37
N GLY A 11 11.48 -5.56 1.23
CA GLY A 11 11.12 -6.89 1.75
C GLY A 11 10.75 -6.88 3.24
N LYS A 12 9.71 -7.63 3.61
CA LYS A 12 9.20 -7.76 4.98
C LYS A 12 8.91 -9.23 5.30
N ASN A 13 8.87 -9.57 6.58
CA ASN A 13 8.40 -10.88 6.99
C ASN A 13 6.87 -10.95 6.92
N PRO A 14 6.27 -12.11 6.62
CA PRO A 14 4.81 -12.26 6.65
C PRO A 14 4.18 -11.87 8.00
N ARG A 15 4.93 -11.99 9.10
CA ARG A 15 4.51 -11.55 10.44
C ARG A 15 4.35 -10.03 10.56
N ASP A 16 4.96 -9.25 9.67
CA ASP A 16 4.88 -7.79 9.65
C ASP A 16 3.65 -7.29 8.87
N ILE A 17 2.94 -8.17 8.15
CA ILE A 17 1.75 -7.79 7.36
C ILE A 17 0.70 -7.06 8.21
N PRO A 18 0.34 -7.50 9.44
CA PRO A 18 -0.64 -6.79 10.26
C PRO A 18 -0.19 -5.37 10.63
N ILE A 19 1.10 -5.20 10.92
CA ILE A 19 1.69 -3.90 11.25
C ILE A 19 1.62 -2.99 10.03
N LEU A 20 2.09 -3.50 8.87
CA LEU A 20 2.03 -2.77 7.60
C LEU A 20 0.60 -2.38 7.26
N LYS A 21 -0.36 -3.29 7.40
CA LYS A 21 -1.78 -3.01 7.15
C LYS A 21 -2.27 -1.86 8.03
N ASN A 22 -2.01 -1.90 9.34
CA ASN A 22 -2.40 -0.83 10.25
C ASN A 22 -1.76 0.52 9.88
N THR A 23 -0.49 0.52 9.48
CA THR A 23 0.20 1.73 9.00
C THR A 23 -0.46 2.29 7.74
N LEU A 24 -0.76 1.43 6.76
CA LEU A 24 -1.40 1.83 5.53
C LEU A 24 -2.83 2.32 5.74
N ASP A 25 -3.62 1.65 6.58
CA ASP A 25 -4.98 2.06 6.94
C ASP A 25 -4.99 3.43 7.65
N SER A 26 -3.94 3.73 8.43
CA SER A 26 -3.78 5.03 9.11
C SER A 26 -3.39 6.16 8.15
N LEU A 27 -2.58 5.85 7.12
CA LEU A 27 -2.09 6.81 6.12
C LEU A 27 -3.08 7.03 4.97
N LEU A 28 -3.92 6.04 4.66
CA LEU A 28 -4.85 6.09 3.54
C LEU A 28 -6.28 6.33 4.02
N LYS A 29 -6.42 7.05 5.14
CA LYS A 29 -7.74 7.40 5.65
C LYS A 29 -8.58 8.05 4.53
N PRO A 30 -9.89 7.79 4.49
CA PRO A 30 -10.77 8.25 3.41
C PRO A 30 -10.73 9.76 3.14
N GLU A 31 -10.31 10.56 4.12
CA GLU A 31 -10.19 12.01 4.02
C GLU A 31 -8.99 12.47 3.18
N GLU A 32 -7.91 11.67 3.08
CA GLU A 32 -6.67 12.10 2.43
C GLU A 32 -6.59 11.69 0.96
N CYS A 33 -6.68 10.39 0.65
CA CYS A 33 -6.49 9.90 -0.72
C CYS A 33 -7.74 9.25 -1.33
N LYS A 34 -8.79 8.91 -0.55
CA LYS A 34 -9.97 8.14 -1.03
C LYS A 34 -9.63 6.85 -1.80
N ALA A 35 -8.46 6.28 -1.54
CA ALA A 35 -8.01 5.03 -2.14
C ALA A 35 -8.21 3.87 -1.17
N LEU A 36 -8.57 2.71 -1.69
CA LEU A 36 -8.66 1.46 -0.94
C LEU A 36 -7.44 0.59 -1.23
N VAL A 37 -6.77 0.11 -0.19
CA VAL A 37 -5.69 -0.88 -0.31
C VAL A 37 -6.13 -2.23 0.20
N THR A 38 -5.73 -3.29 -0.51
CA THR A 38 -6.05 -4.67 -0.15
C THR A 38 -5.01 -5.64 -0.71
N ASN A 39 -5.16 -6.93 -0.42
CA ASN A 39 -4.32 -8.03 -0.91
C ASN A 39 -2.81 -7.78 -0.74
N ILE A 40 -2.41 -7.26 0.43
CA ILE A 40 -1.01 -7.02 0.77
C ILE A 40 -0.27 -8.36 0.81
N ARG A 41 0.75 -8.51 -0.05
CA ARG A 41 1.64 -9.67 -0.08
C ARG A 41 3.07 -9.20 0.12
N VAL A 42 3.80 -9.89 0.98
CA VAL A 42 5.20 -9.58 1.25
C VAL A 42 6.07 -10.78 0.95
N SER A 43 7.30 -10.49 0.55
CA SER A 43 8.38 -11.46 0.38
C SER A 43 9.66 -10.87 0.96
N SER A 44 10.72 -11.66 1.01
CA SER A 44 12.05 -11.19 1.43
C SER A 44 12.62 -10.06 0.58
N ARG A 45 12.06 -9.79 -0.61
CA ARG A 45 12.55 -8.77 -1.55
C ARG A 45 11.56 -7.67 -1.85
N ASN A 46 10.27 -7.97 -1.86
CA ASN A 46 9.24 -7.08 -2.39
C ASN A 46 7.97 -7.06 -1.54
N ILE A 47 7.24 -5.96 -1.63
CA ILE A 47 5.85 -5.83 -1.19
C ILE A 47 4.98 -5.60 -2.42
N GLN A 48 3.85 -6.30 -2.49
CA GLN A 48 2.81 -6.13 -3.49
C GLN A 48 1.51 -5.72 -2.81
N ILE A 49 0.84 -4.70 -3.34
CA ILE A 49 -0.41 -4.17 -2.77
C ILE A 49 -1.36 -3.88 -3.93
N ASP A 50 -2.62 -4.30 -3.79
CA ASP A 50 -3.67 -3.86 -4.71
C ASP A 50 -4.22 -2.51 -4.23
N VAL A 51 -4.19 -1.50 -5.10
CA VAL A 51 -4.71 -0.14 -4.84
C VAL A 51 -5.90 0.12 -5.75
N PHE A 52 -7.01 0.57 -5.17
CA PHE A 52 -8.25 0.88 -5.86
C PHE A 52 -8.64 2.35 -5.65
N GLY A 53 -9.07 3.01 -6.72
CA GLY A 53 -9.51 4.41 -6.66
C GLY A 53 -9.72 5.02 -8.05
N ASP A 54 -9.97 6.32 -8.10
CA ASP A 54 -9.74 7.12 -9.30
C ASP A 54 -8.22 7.37 -9.51
N ALA A 55 -7.84 7.97 -10.63
CA ALA A 55 -6.42 8.17 -10.94
C ALA A 55 -5.69 9.03 -9.89
N LYS A 56 -6.35 10.06 -9.37
CA LYS A 56 -5.77 10.98 -8.37
C LYS A 56 -5.62 10.31 -7.01
N ALA A 57 -6.62 9.52 -6.62
CA ALA A 57 -6.60 8.71 -5.42
C ALA A 57 -5.47 7.68 -5.43
N ILE A 58 -5.30 6.99 -6.58
CA ILE A 58 -4.23 6.01 -6.76
C ILE A 58 -2.86 6.67 -6.68
N GLU A 59 -2.65 7.80 -7.36
CA GLU A 59 -1.38 8.53 -7.31
C GLU A 59 -1.02 8.97 -5.88
N CYS A 60 -1.99 9.56 -5.17
CA CYS A 60 -1.87 9.94 -3.76
C CYS A 60 -1.45 8.75 -2.89
N ALA A 61 -2.15 7.62 -3.04
CA ALA A 61 -1.88 6.42 -2.26
C ALA A 61 -0.49 5.84 -2.55
N LEU A 62 -0.05 5.79 -3.81
CA LEU A 62 1.28 5.28 -4.16
C LEU A 62 2.40 6.14 -3.57
N VAL A 63 2.23 7.46 -3.54
CA VAL A 63 3.19 8.38 -2.91
C VAL A 63 3.24 8.17 -1.39
N ALA A 64 2.07 8.05 -0.74
CA ALA A 64 1.98 7.82 0.70
C ALA A 64 2.61 6.47 1.11
N ILE A 65 2.26 5.39 0.41
CA ILE A 65 2.81 4.05 0.64
C ILE A 65 4.33 4.08 0.48
N ARG A 66 4.86 4.71 -0.57
CA ARG A 66 6.31 4.75 -0.82
C ARG A 66 7.09 5.49 0.27
N LYS A 67 6.48 6.46 0.97
CA LYS A 67 7.11 7.15 2.11
C LYS A 67 7.11 6.31 3.38
N ALA A 68 6.19 5.37 3.50
CA ALA A 68 5.99 4.54 4.70
C ALA A 68 6.79 3.23 4.66
N LEU A 69 7.22 2.80 3.48
CA LEU A 69 7.99 1.58 3.23
C LEU A 69 9.50 1.82 3.25
#